data_AF-B3VRT1-F1
#
_entry.id   AF-B3VRT1-F1
#
_cell.length_a   1.000
_cell.length_b   1.000
_cell.length_c   1.000
_cell.angle_alpha   90.00
_cell.angle_beta   90.00
_cell.angle_gamma   90.00
#
_symmetry.space_group_name_H-M   'P 1'
#
loop_
_entity.id
_entity.type
_entity.pdbx_description
1 polymer ?
#
loop_
_entity_poly.entity_id
_entity_poly.type
_entity_poly.pdbx_seq_one_letter_code
_entity_poly.pdbx_strand_id
1 'polypeptide(L)' 'IGYAICIIAFYIASYYNTIMAWALYYLISSFTDQLPWTSCKNSWNTGNCTNYFSEGNITWTLHSTSPAEEFYT' A
#
# COMPACT_ATOMS: atom_id res chain seq x y z
N ILE A 1 -14.00 -31.44 -17.10
CA ILE A 1 -14.33 -31.00 -15.72
C ILE A 1 -13.05 -30.88 -14.88
N GLY A 2 -12.30 -31.96 -14.65
CA GLY A 2 -11.04 -31.91 -13.86
C GLY A 2 -10.00 -30.90 -14.37
N TYR A 3 -9.67 -30.93 -15.66
CA TYR A 3 -8.73 -29.96 -16.25
C TYR A 3 -9.16 -28.49 -16.11
N ALA A 4 -10.47 -28.22 -16.26
CA ALA A 4 -11.01 -26.87 -16.08
C ALA A 4 -10.85 -26.40 -14.63
N ILE A 5 -11.09 -27.30 -13.65
CA ILE A 5 -10.90 -27.01 -12.22
C ILE A 5 -9.43 -26.73 -11.93
N CYS A 6 -8.48 -27.51 -12.48
CA CYS A 6 -7.05 -27.27 -12.30
C CYS A 6 -6.62 -25.90 -12.83
N ILE A 7 -7.10 -25.51 -14.01
CA ILE A 7 -6.79 -24.20 -14.61
C ILE A 7 -7.37 -23.06 -13.74
N ILE A 8 -8.63 -23.18 -13.31
CA ILE A 8 -9.26 -22.19 -12.43
C ILE A 8 -8.51 -22.08 -11.09
N ALA A 9 -8.16 -23.21 -10.48
CA ALA A 9 -7.41 -23.24 -9.23
C ALA A 9 -6.03 -22.59 -9.36
N PHE A 10 -5.35 -22.76 -10.50
CA PHE A 10 -4.07 -22.08 -10.77
C PHE A 10 -4.24 -20.55 -10.84
N TYR A 11 -5.26 -20.05 -11.53
CA TYR A 11 -5.54 -18.61 -11.59
C TYR A 11 -5.94 -18.01 -10.22
N ILE A 12 -6.73 -18.74 -9.44
CA ILE A 12 -7.10 -18.33 -8.09
C ILE A 12 -5.85 -18.31 -7.21
N ALA A 13 -5.05 -19.37 -7.24
CA ALA A 13 -3.84 -19.46 -6.43
C ALA A 13 -2.87 -18.33 -6.75
N SER A 14 -2.64 -17.97 -8.02
CA SER A 14 -1.73 -16.88 -8.36
C SER A 14 -2.21 -15.53 -7.81
N TYR A 15 -3.48 -15.16 -8.03
CA TYR A 15 -4.04 -13.89 -7.55
C TYR A 15 -4.18 -13.81 -6.02
N TYR A 16 -4.60 -14.88 -5.35
CA TYR A 16 -4.74 -14.86 -3.89
C TYR A 16 -3.39 -14.80 -3.19
N ASN A 17 -2.37 -15.49 -3.70
CA ASN A 17 -1.04 -15.44 -3.11
C ASN A 17 -0.38 -14.06 -3.25
N THR A 18 -0.63 -13.30 -4.33
CA THR A 18 -0.09 -11.94 -4.46
C THR A 18 -0.69 -10.99 -3.42
N ILE A 19 -2.00 -11.08 -3.16
CA ILE A 19 -2.65 -10.28 -2.11
C ILE A 19 -2.09 -10.64 -0.73
N MET A 20 -1.94 -11.94 -0.43
CA MET A 20 -1.36 -12.39 0.84
C MET A 20 0.08 -11.91 1.00
N ALA A 21 0.88 -11.92 -0.08
CA ALA A 21 2.24 -11.42 -0.06
C ALA A 21 2.30 -9.92 0.25
N TRP A 22 1.40 -9.12 -0.34
CA TRP A 22 1.28 -7.69 -0.01
C TRP A 22 0.89 -7.51 1.47
N ALA A 23 -0.15 -8.20 1.95
CA ALA A 23 -0.53 -8.13 3.36
C ALA A 23 0.62 -8.51 4.32
N LEU A 24 1.40 -9.54 3.99
CA LEU A 24 2.58 -9.94 4.77
C LEU A 24 3.67 -8.87 4.73
N TYR A 25 3.89 -8.21 3.59
CA TYR A 25 4.82 -7.08 3.48
C TYR A 25 4.41 -5.92 4.40
N TYR A 26 3.13 -5.55 4.43
CA TYR A 26 2.59 -4.55 5.36
C TYR A 26 2.74 -5.00 6.82
N LEU A 27 2.50 -6.28 7.13
CA LEU A 27 2.66 -6.82 8.48
C LEU A 27 4.10 -6.70 8.97
N ILE A 28 5.07 -7.13 8.16
CA ILE A 28 6.50 -7.04 8.52
C ILE A 28 6.90 -5.58 8.68
N SER A 29 6.44 -4.71 7.77
CA SER A 29 6.69 -3.26 7.82
C SER A 29 5.99 -2.56 9.00
N SER A 30 5.05 -3.22 9.68
CA SER A 30 4.38 -2.68 10.87
C SER A 30 5.19 -2.87 12.16
N PHE A 31 6.27 -3.64 12.14
CA PHE A 31 7.12 -3.85 13.32
C PHE A 31 8.14 -2.72 13.56
N THR A 32 8.02 -1.59 12.85
CA THR A 32 8.82 -0.38 13.08
C THR A 32 8.13 0.56 14.06
N ASP A 33 8.91 1.29 14.86
CA ASP A 33 8.38 2.25 15.86
C ASP A 33 7.49 3.34 15.23
N GLN A 34 7.89 3.82 14.05
CA GLN A 34 7.09 4.69 13.20
C GLN A 34 6.68 3.93 11.94
N LEU A 35 5.38 3.89 11.67
CA LEU A 35 4.85 3.17 10.51
C LEU A 35 5.21 3.93 9.22
N PRO A 36 5.69 3.25 8.17
CA PRO A 36 6.22 3.91 6.97
C PRO A 36 5.19 4.76 6.23
N TRP A 37 3.92 4.35 6.21
CA TRP A 37 2.80 5.10 5.60
C TRP A 37 2.26 6.26 6.45
N THR A 38 2.88 6.59 7.58
CA THR A 38 2.41 7.69 8.45
C THR A 38 3.16 8.99 8.23
N SER A 39 4.19 9.03 7.38
CA SER A 39 5.04 10.20 7.16
C SER A 39 5.29 10.45 5.68
N CYS A 40 5.39 11.71 5.29
CA CYS A 40 5.80 12.10 3.95
C CYS A 40 7.33 12.13 3.77
N LYS A 41 8.13 11.77 4.79
CA LYS A 41 9.60 11.86 4.78
C LYS A 41 10.34 10.62 4.26
N ASN A 42 9.69 9.79 3.44
CA ASN A 42 10.32 8.59 2.88
C ASN A 42 10.82 8.81 1.45
N SER A 43 11.71 7.94 0.99
CA SER A 43 12.32 8.03 -0.35
C SER A 43 11.36 7.75 -1.51
N TRP A 44 10.25 7.06 -1.25
CA TRP A 44 9.22 6.74 -2.25
C TRP A 44 8.15 7.83 -2.39
N ASN A 45 8.10 8.78 -1.45
CA ASN A 45 7.06 9.81 -1.49
C ASN A 45 7.36 10.89 -2.53
N THR A 46 6.32 11.43 -3.14
CA THR A 46 6.45 12.54 -4.10
C THR A 46 6.25 13.90 -3.42
N GLY A 47 6.48 14.98 -4.16
CA GLY A 47 6.18 16.35 -3.69
C GLY A 47 4.69 16.62 -3.45
N ASN A 48 3.81 15.70 -3.87
CA ASN A 48 2.37 15.78 -3.68
C ASN A 48 1.89 15.10 -2.39
N CYS A 49 2.80 14.50 -1.62
CA CYS A 49 2.46 13.84 -0.37
C CYS A 49 1.96 14.86 0.67
N THR A 50 0.72 14.70 1.11
CA THR A 50 0.10 15.53 2.15
C THR A 50 -0.29 14.69 3.35
N ASN A 51 0.32 15.00 4.49
CA ASN A 51 0.12 14.29 5.75
C ASN A 51 -0.96 14.96 6.61
N TYR A 52 -1.98 14.22 7.03
CA TYR A 52 -3.08 14.72 7.87
C TYR A 52 -2.65 15.22 9.26
N PHE A 53 -1.53 14.73 9.79
CA PHE A 53 -1.03 15.06 11.14
C PHE A 53 0.01 16.18 11.14
N SER A 54 0.32 16.77 9.98
CA SER A 54 1.25 17.89 9.91
C SER A 54 0.61 19.14 10.53
N GLU A 55 1.28 19.75 11.52
CA GLU A 55 0.83 20.95 12.25
C GLU A 55 0.88 22.24 11.39
N GLY A 56 0.15 22.24 10.26
CA GLY A 56 0.04 23.39 9.35
C GLY A 56 -1.34 23.52 8.72
N ASN A 57 -1.64 24.67 8.11
CA ASN A 57 -2.86 24.86 7.35
C ASN A 57 -2.76 24.11 6.02
N ILE A 58 -3.08 22.82 6.05
CA ILE A 58 -3.06 21.93 4.88
C ILE A 58 -4.36 22.08 4.08
N THR A 59 -4.23 22.55 2.85
CA THR A 59 -5.29 22.53 1.85
C THR A 59 -5.09 21.34 0.92
N TRP A 60 -6.07 20.43 0.91
CA TRP A 60 -6.08 19.34 -0.05
C TRP A 60 -6.35 19.88 -1.45
N THR A 61 -5.45 19.57 -2.38
CA THR A 61 -5.61 19.89 -3.80
C THR A 61 -6.01 18.63 -4.56
N LEU A 62 -6.44 18.79 -5.82
CA LEU A 62 -6.79 17.65 -6.69
C LEU A 62 -5.60 16.70 -6.92
N HIS A 63 -4.36 17.20 -6.78
CA HIS A 63 -3.14 16.42 -7.00
C HIS A 63 -2.50 15.93 -5.70
N SER A 64 -3.04 16.30 -4.55
CA SER A 64 -2.55 15.86 -3.24
C SER A 64 -2.84 14.38 -3.04
N THR A 65 -1.86 13.63 -2.52
CA THR A 65 -1.98 12.20 -2.22
C THR A 65 -1.57 11.94 -0.77
N SER A 66 -2.21 10.96 -0.13
CA SER A 66 -1.85 10.61 1.24
C SER A 66 -0.58 9.74 1.28
N PRO A 67 0.21 9.78 2.38
CA PRO A 67 1.40 8.92 2.52
C PRO A 67 1.08 7.42 2.51
N ALA A 68 -0.17 7.03 2.80
CA ALA A 68 -0.62 5.65 2.69
C ALA A 68 -0.92 5.24 1.25
N GLU A 69 -1.47 6.15 0.44
CA GLU A 69 -1.67 5.92 -0.99
C GLU A 69 -0.34 5.84 -1.73
N GLU A 70 0.60 6.72 -1.43
CA GLU A 70 1.94 6.67 -2.05
C GLU A 70 2.75 5.45 -1.61
N PHE A 71 2.48 4.87 -0.43
CA PHE A 71 3.14 3.63 -0.01
C PHE A 71 2.56 2.38 -0.69
N TYR A 72 1.28 2.42 -1.10
CA TYR A 72 0.63 1.30 -1.80
C TYR A 72 0.84 1.35 -3.33
N THR A 73 1.03 2.54 -3.88
CA THR A 73 1.17 2.81 -5.33
C THR A 73 2.59 2.51 -5.81
#